data_AF-A0A098EVD7-F1
#
_entry.id   AF-A0A098EVD7-F1
#
_cell.length_a   1.000
_cell.length_b   1.000
_cell.length_c   1.000
_cell.angle_alpha   90.00
_cell.angle_beta   90.00
_cell.angle_gamma   90.00
#
_symmetry.space_group_name_H-M   'P 1'
#
loop_
_entity.id
_entity.type
_entity.pdbx_description
1 polymer ?
#
loop_
_entity_poly.entity_id
_entity_poly.type
_entity_poly.pdbx_seq_one_letter_code
_entity_poly.pdbx_strand_id
1 'polypeptide(L)'
;MMGKRGSLLRSWLPFVGLITVFIAILIIGYQPEARNYPKYIASSPAPTGVKAIYTFLQDKKSAKEWVHPPKVLPKSAQGQLLIMVEPLNISKTTEMKQYEEFMEAGNSILLLSHIPDGFFDLKTAAIKPVEKPNVLEDEEKNTYKVNVNLPNRLIPSKKDKILLNDKEGAVAIQRAVGKGKLYVLVSPELITNSEVLKEDNLTVFLKIVNDAGPSAVLFDEYVHGERSALSGALVYPKWFLLLVLQGTIATAIFLWLKGKRFGPVYAPREESVRFSDEGIRALAAWYIRGRRYGDSIKIQADYTKQKLQEKWRIPYSIPWIDASDYLERKWTVKSGEEIKEFLQGLSAVLAKDGLNKQEYLLWSRLLDDLRIEVEKG
;
A
#
# COMPACT_ATOMS: atom_id res chain seq x y z
N MET A 1 -41.03 6.00 -1.77
CA MET A 1 -40.46 7.21 -1.16
C MET A 1 -38.95 7.21 -1.43
N MET A 2 -38.53 7.93 -2.47
CA MET A 2 -37.13 8.09 -2.88
C MET A 2 -36.48 9.15 -1.98
N GLY A 3 -35.48 8.79 -1.17
CA GLY A 3 -34.84 9.74 -0.28
C GLY A 3 -33.50 9.26 0.27
N LYS A 4 -32.47 10.09 0.08
CA LYS A 4 -31.13 10.06 0.68
C LYS A 4 -30.07 9.13 0.03
N ARG A 5 -29.76 9.33 -1.26
CA ARG A 5 -28.42 8.99 -1.81
C ARG A 5 -27.40 10.16 -1.78
N GLY A 6 -27.84 11.37 -1.40
CA GLY A 6 -27.02 12.59 -1.47
C GLY A 6 -26.22 12.99 -0.21
N SER A 7 -26.38 12.30 0.94
CA SER A 7 -25.69 12.72 2.19
C SER A 7 -24.29 12.12 2.38
N LEU A 8 -23.98 11.02 1.67
CA LEU A 8 -22.67 10.37 1.76
C LEU A 8 -21.60 11.18 1.03
N LEU A 9 -21.83 11.63 -0.20
CA LEU A 9 -20.87 12.47 -0.93
C LEU A 9 -20.53 13.78 -0.19
N ARG A 10 -21.54 14.45 0.38
CA ARG A 10 -21.34 15.73 1.11
C ARG A 10 -20.51 15.57 2.39
N SER A 11 -20.49 14.38 2.99
CA SER A 11 -19.70 14.09 4.19
C SER A 11 -18.22 13.85 3.90
N TRP A 12 -17.85 13.55 2.65
CA TRP A 12 -16.49 13.23 2.23
C TRP A 12 -15.77 14.41 1.58
N LEU A 13 -16.50 15.42 1.09
CA LEU A 13 -15.93 16.67 0.57
C LEU A 13 -14.86 17.33 1.46
N PRO A 14 -15.03 17.48 2.80
CA PRO A 14 -13.99 18.08 3.63
C PRO A 14 -12.73 17.20 3.74
N PHE A 15 -12.89 15.88 3.68
CA PHE A 15 -11.77 14.94 3.72
C PHE A 15 -10.96 14.96 2.42
N VAL A 16 -11.65 15.00 1.27
CA VAL A 16 -11.02 15.18 -0.04
C VAL A 16 -10.30 16.53 -0.12
N GLY A 17 -10.93 17.61 0.37
CA GLY A 17 -10.30 18.93 0.44
C GLY A 17 -9.01 18.91 1.26
N LEU A 18 -9.04 18.26 2.43
CA LEU A 18 -7.87 18.15 3.32
C LEU A 18 -6.74 17.32 2.69
N ILE A 19 -7.07 16.19 2.03
CA ILE A 19 -6.08 15.40 1.27
C ILE A 19 -5.48 16.22 0.13
N THR A 20 -6.29 16.99 -0.59
CA THR A 20 -5.82 17.78 -1.73
C THR A 20 -4.87 18.89 -1.28
N VAL A 21 -5.21 19.58 -0.19
CA VAL A 21 -4.34 20.59 0.43
C VAL A 21 -3.06 19.95 0.97
N PHE A 22 -3.16 18.76 1.59
CA PHE A 22 -1.99 18.02 2.07
C PHE A 22 -1.06 17.62 0.92
N ILE A 23 -1.59 17.10 -0.18
CA ILE A 23 -0.81 16.78 -1.40
C ILE A 23 -0.18 18.05 -1.99
N ALA A 24 -0.91 19.17 -2.03
CA ALA A 24 -0.37 20.43 -2.52
C ALA A 24 0.80 20.95 -1.65
N ILE A 25 0.66 20.88 -0.32
CA ILE A 25 1.74 21.22 0.62
C ILE A 25 2.94 20.27 0.45
N LEU A 26 2.71 18.98 0.21
CA LEU A 26 3.77 18.02 -0.08
C LEU A 26 4.52 18.34 -1.37
N ILE A 27 3.82 18.73 -2.44
CA ILE A 27 4.44 19.10 -3.72
C ILE A 27 5.23 20.40 -3.59
N ILE A 28 4.68 21.41 -2.91
CA ILE A 28 5.32 22.72 -2.72
C ILE A 28 6.51 22.62 -1.76
N GLY A 29 6.41 21.80 -0.71
CA GLY A 29 7.48 21.57 0.26
C GLY A 29 8.56 20.62 -0.22
N TYR A 30 8.35 19.90 -1.32
CA TYR A 30 9.38 19.04 -1.93
C TYR A 30 10.38 19.90 -2.71
N GLN A 31 11.37 20.42 -1.99
CA GLN A 31 12.62 20.85 -2.62
C GLN A 31 13.51 19.61 -2.71
N PRO A 32 13.71 19.01 -3.91
CA PRO A 32 14.72 17.98 -4.04
C PRO A 32 16.05 18.64 -3.67
N GLU A 33 16.66 18.20 -2.57
CA GLU A 33 18.01 18.61 -2.23
C GLU A 33 18.87 18.47 -3.49
N ALA A 34 19.67 19.49 -3.80
CA ALA A 34 20.59 19.44 -4.92
C ALA A 34 21.37 18.13 -4.80
N ARG A 35 21.19 17.21 -5.76
CA ARG A 35 21.81 15.89 -5.71
C ARG A 35 23.31 16.09 -5.53
N ASN A 36 23.79 15.83 -4.31
CA ASN A 36 25.20 15.94 -4.01
C ASN A 36 25.86 14.70 -4.60
N TYR A 37 26.57 14.88 -5.70
CA TYR A 37 27.30 13.79 -6.33
C TYR A 37 28.69 13.70 -5.72
N PRO A 38 29.05 12.58 -5.07
CA PRO A 38 30.43 12.35 -4.66
C PRO A 38 31.38 12.47 -5.87
N LYS A 39 32.62 12.88 -5.59
CA LYS A 39 33.65 12.95 -6.63
C LYS A 39 33.99 11.53 -7.13
N TYR A 40 34.42 11.45 -8.38
CA TYR A 40 35.00 10.24 -9.00
C TYR A 40 34.07 9.04 -9.24
N ILE A 41 32.77 9.17 -8.99
CA ILE A 41 31.77 8.14 -9.31
C ILE A 41 31.60 7.97 -10.83
N ALA A 42 31.63 6.74 -11.33
CA ALA A 42 31.49 6.39 -12.75
C ALA A 42 30.12 6.73 -13.33
N SER A 43 29.03 6.61 -12.58
CA SER A 43 27.68 6.98 -13.07
C SER A 43 27.35 8.47 -12.93
N SER A 44 28.22 9.27 -12.29
CA SER A 44 27.93 10.66 -11.93
C SER A 44 28.12 11.63 -13.11
N PRO A 45 27.08 12.41 -13.47
CA PRO A 45 27.17 13.45 -14.48
C PRO A 45 27.82 14.74 -13.97
N ALA A 46 28.15 14.84 -12.68
CA ALA A 46 28.76 16.05 -12.13
C ALA A 46 30.13 16.34 -12.77
N PRO A 47 30.60 17.59 -12.82
CA PRO A 47 31.94 17.94 -13.33
C PRO A 47 33.07 17.11 -12.71
N THR A 48 32.92 16.73 -11.44
CA THR A 48 33.88 15.93 -10.67
C THR A 48 33.68 14.41 -10.77
N GLY A 49 32.67 13.92 -11.49
CA GLY A 49 32.48 12.48 -11.78
C GLY A 49 33.32 12.02 -12.97
N VAL A 50 33.29 10.72 -13.29
CA VAL A 50 34.09 10.11 -14.40
C VAL A 50 33.21 9.46 -15.48
N LYS A 51 31.95 9.86 -15.56
CA LYS A 51 30.95 9.30 -16.49
C LYS A 51 31.32 9.36 -17.95
N ALA A 52 32.02 10.41 -18.38
CA ALA A 52 32.48 10.53 -19.76
C ALA A 52 33.39 9.36 -20.15
N ILE A 53 34.40 9.07 -19.32
CA ILE A 53 35.31 7.94 -19.52
C ILE A 53 34.59 6.60 -19.36
N TYR A 54 33.76 6.46 -18.32
CA TYR A 54 33.02 5.22 -18.10
C TYR A 54 32.14 4.87 -19.31
N THR A 55 31.38 5.83 -19.84
CA THR A 55 30.51 5.63 -21.01
C THR A 55 31.33 5.32 -22.27
N PHE A 56 32.48 5.99 -22.46
CA PHE A 56 33.38 5.71 -23.57
C PHE A 56 33.93 4.27 -23.52
N LEU A 57 34.40 3.82 -22.36
CA LEU A 57 34.90 2.46 -22.18
C LEU A 57 33.77 1.42 -22.16
N GLN A 58 32.55 1.81 -21.81
CA GLN A 58 31.38 0.95 -21.92
C GLN A 58 31.09 0.62 -23.40
N ASP A 59 31.12 1.63 -24.27
CA ASP A 59 30.95 1.46 -25.72
C ASP A 59 32.11 0.66 -26.35
N LYS A 60 33.37 1.00 -25.99
CA LYS A 60 34.55 0.43 -26.66
C LYS A 60 35.08 -0.89 -26.06
N LYS A 61 34.86 -1.13 -24.77
CA LYS A 61 35.50 -2.21 -23.99
C LYS A 61 34.54 -2.89 -23.00
N SER A 62 33.23 -2.71 -23.16
CA SER A 62 32.19 -3.31 -22.30
C SER A 62 32.41 -3.06 -20.80
N ALA A 63 32.85 -1.85 -20.45
CA ALA A 63 33.07 -1.45 -19.06
C ALA A 63 31.83 -1.61 -18.18
N LYS A 64 32.04 -2.06 -16.94
CA LYS A 64 30.99 -2.24 -15.92
C LYS A 64 31.42 -1.65 -14.59
N GLU A 65 30.45 -1.18 -13.81
CA GLU A 65 30.67 -0.86 -12.40
C GLU A 65 30.85 -2.14 -11.58
N TRP A 66 31.77 -2.09 -10.63
CA TRP A 66 32.05 -3.13 -9.66
C TRP A 66 31.76 -2.59 -8.25
N VAL A 67 30.64 -3.03 -7.68
CA VAL A 67 30.13 -2.57 -6.38
C VAL A 67 30.33 -3.60 -5.26
N HIS A 68 31.02 -4.70 -5.56
CA HIS A 68 31.19 -5.83 -4.65
C HIS A 68 32.58 -5.82 -3.99
N PRO A 69 32.72 -6.41 -2.79
CA PRO A 69 34.02 -6.52 -2.14
C PRO A 69 35.07 -7.25 -3.00
N PRO A 70 36.36 -6.94 -2.86
CA PRO A 70 37.42 -7.53 -3.69
C PRO A 70 37.52 -9.05 -3.57
N LYS A 71 37.04 -9.64 -2.47
CA LYS A 71 36.98 -11.10 -2.26
C LYS A 71 36.27 -11.86 -3.39
N VAL A 72 35.28 -11.24 -4.03
CA VAL A 72 34.50 -11.86 -5.12
C VAL A 72 34.96 -11.43 -6.51
N LEU A 73 36.07 -10.70 -6.62
CA LEU A 73 36.68 -10.41 -7.91
C LEU A 73 37.05 -11.72 -8.64
N PRO A 74 36.83 -11.78 -9.96
CA PRO A 74 37.10 -12.97 -10.73
C PRO A 74 38.61 -13.25 -10.74
N LYS A 75 39.00 -14.39 -10.15
CA LYS A 75 40.40 -14.87 -10.12
C LYS A 75 40.77 -15.66 -11.36
N SER A 76 40.00 -15.53 -12.44
CA SER A 76 40.33 -16.11 -13.74
C SER A 76 41.30 -15.21 -14.49
N ALA A 77 42.30 -15.81 -15.15
CA ALA A 77 43.27 -15.13 -16.00
C ALA A 77 42.65 -14.66 -17.32
N GLN A 78 41.71 -13.72 -17.24
CA GLN A 78 41.01 -13.17 -18.40
C GLN A 78 41.63 -11.84 -18.86
N GLY A 79 42.63 -11.30 -18.17
CA GLY A 79 43.23 -10.01 -18.52
C GLY A 79 42.23 -8.85 -18.33
N GLN A 80 41.50 -8.84 -17.23
CA GLN A 80 40.58 -7.75 -16.90
C GLN A 80 41.35 -6.56 -16.31
N LEU A 81 40.86 -5.34 -16.52
CA LEU A 81 41.39 -4.13 -15.89
C LEU A 81 40.38 -3.59 -14.88
N LEU A 82 40.77 -3.49 -13.62
CA LEU A 82 40.03 -2.80 -12.58
C LEU A 82 40.57 -1.37 -12.42
N ILE A 83 39.75 -0.37 -12.72
CA ILE A 83 40.05 1.04 -12.56
C ILE A 83 39.55 1.48 -11.18
N MET A 84 40.49 1.88 -10.34
CA MET A 84 40.25 2.35 -8.98
C MET A 84 40.59 3.84 -8.92
N VAL A 85 39.58 4.68 -8.69
CA VAL A 85 39.74 6.14 -8.67
C VAL A 85 39.59 6.62 -7.23
N GLU A 86 40.59 7.33 -6.72
CA GLU A 86 40.63 7.94 -5.38
C GLU A 86 40.00 7.07 -4.28
N PRO A 87 40.51 5.85 -4.03
CA PRO A 87 39.91 4.95 -3.04
C PRO A 87 39.98 5.55 -1.63
N LEU A 88 38.81 5.83 -1.03
CA LEU A 88 38.72 6.45 0.31
C LEU A 88 38.52 5.44 1.45
N ASN A 89 37.82 4.34 1.19
CA ASN A 89 37.31 3.43 2.22
C ASN A 89 37.84 1.99 2.10
N ILE A 90 39.16 1.80 2.03
CA ILE A 90 39.76 0.45 1.95
C ILE A 90 40.46 0.09 3.26
N SER A 91 40.15 -1.10 3.79
CA SER A 91 40.90 -1.72 4.87
C SER A 91 42.29 -2.15 4.37
N LYS A 92 43.33 -1.48 4.89
CA LYS A 92 44.72 -1.58 4.39
C LYS A 92 45.33 -2.98 4.38
N THR A 93 44.79 -3.97 5.09
CA THR A 93 45.45 -5.28 5.24
C THR A 93 44.74 -6.43 4.53
N THR A 94 43.43 -6.60 4.75
CA THR A 94 42.72 -7.78 4.21
C THR A 94 42.23 -7.57 2.78
N GLU A 95 41.66 -6.41 2.48
CA GLU A 95 41.15 -6.09 1.14
C GLU A 95 42.29 -5.86 0.15
N MET A 96 43.39 -5.26 0.60
CA MET A 96 44.60 -5.09 -0.22
C MET A 96 45.16 -6.42 -0.73
N LYS A 97 45.22 -7.45 0.13
CA LYS A 97 45.64 -8.78 -0.28
C LYS A 97 44.72 -9.38 -1.36
N GLN A 98 43.42 -9.08 -1.30
CA GLN A 98 42.47 -9.58 -2.30
C GLN A 98 42.65 -8.89 -3.66
N TYR A 99 42.98 -7.60 -3.68
CA TYR A 99 43.38 -6.91 -4.91
C TYR A 99 44.71 -7.43 -5.47
N GLU A 100 45.67 -7.77 -4.61
CA GLU A 100 46.91 -8.44 -5.02
C GLU A 100 46.63 -9.80 -5.64
N GLU A 101 45.80 -10.64 -5.01
CA GLU A 101 45.37 -11.94 -5.56
C GLU A 101 44.69 -11.81 -6.93
N PHE A 102 43.91 -10.74 -7.15
CA PHE A 102 43.30 -10.45 -8.45
C PHE A 102 44.35 -10.17 -9.52
N MET A 103 45.40 -9.41 -9.20
CA MET A 103 46.52 -9.16 -10.12
C MET A 103 47.38 -10.41 -10.33
N GLU A 104 47.67 -11.16 -9.27
CA GLU A 104 48.43 -12.41 -9.36
C GLU A 104 47.79 -13.44 -10.29
N ALA A 105 46.45 -13.44 -10.35
CA ALA A 105 45.66 -14.25 -11.27
C ALA A 105 45.82 -13.85 -12.75
N GLY A 106 46.49 -12.74 -13.08
CA GLY A 106 46.73 -12.28 -14.44
C GLY A 106 45.88 -11.09 -14.87
N ASN A 107 45.22 -10.41 -13.93
CA ASN A 107 44.46 -9.19 -14.20
C ASN A 107 45.28 -7.95 -13.84
N SER A 108 44.78 -6.77 -14.19
CA SER A 108 45.46 -5.50 -13.93
C SER A 108 44.61 -4.55 -13.11
N ILE A 109 45.28 -3.72 -12.31
CA ILE A 109 44.66 -2.61 -11.59
C ILE A 109 45.26 -1.31 -12.12
N LEU A 110 44.41 -0.33 -12.43
CA LEU A 110 44.81 1.05 -12.65
C LEU A 110 44.32 1.88 -11.46
N LEU A 111 45.26 2.26 -10.60
CA LEU A 111 45.02 3.13 -9.45
C LEU A 111 45.27 4.59 -9.86
N LEU A 112 44.21 5.40 -9.84
CA LEU A 112 44.32 6.85 -9.93
C LEU A 112 44.11 7.43 -8.54
N SER A 113 45.13 8.08 -7.98
CA SER A 113 45.03 8.66 -6.63
C SER A 113 46.01 9.80 -6.45
N HIS A 114 45.61 10.89 -5.81
CA HIS A 114 46.58 11.97 -5.53
C HIS A 114 47.70 11.48 -4.61
N ILE A 115 47.37 10.62 -3.64
CA ILE A 115 48.28 10.09 -2.62
C ILE A 115 48.04 8.57 -2.50
N PRO A 116 48.69 7.75 -3.34
CA PRO A 116 48.58 6.29 -3.28
C PRO A 116 49.35 5.66 -2.10
N ASP A 117 49.87 6.46 -1.16
CA ASP A 117 50.63 5.97 0.00
C ASP A 117 49.80 4.99 0.84
N GLY A 118 50.39 3.83 1.13
CA GLY A 118 49.72 2.75 1.85
C GLY A 118 48.90 1.80 0.96
N PHE A 119 48.84 2.04 -0.35
CA PHE A 119 48.37 1.06 -1.34
C PHE A 119 49.58 0.43 -2.02
N PHE A 120 49.62 -0.90 -2.10
CA PHE A 120 50.62 -1.67 -2.88
C PHE A 120 52.08 -1.25 -2.64
N ASP A 121 52.46 -0.90 -1.41
CA ASP A 121 53.80 -0.38 -1.07
C ASP A 121 54.26 0.81 -1.94
N LEU A 122 53.32 1.65 -2.35
CA LEU A 122 53.60 2.88 -3.09
C LEU A 122 54.01 4.00 -2.13
N LYS A 123 54.85 4.90 -2.64
CA LYS A 123 55.32 6.08 -1.92
C LYS A 123 55.27 7.29 -2.85
N THR A 124 54.92 8.43 -2.28
CA THR A 124 54.94 9.71 -2.97
C THR A 124 55.74 10.77 -2.23
N ALA A 125 56.21 11.76 -2.99
CA ALA A 125 56.76 12.99 -2.48
C ALA A 125 55.89 14.16 -2.94
N ALA A 126 55.52 15.03 -2.00
CA ALA A 126 54.85 16.28 -2.33
C ALA A 126 55.83 17.24 -2.99
N ILE A 127 55.38 17.91 -4.04
CA ILE A 127 56.11 18.97 -4.73
C ILE A 127 55.33 20.28 -4.66
N LYS A 128 56.01 21.39 -4.88
CA LYS A 128 55.31 22.68 -5.00
C LYS A 128 54.51 22.69 -6.31
N PRO A 129 53.24 23.10 -6.30
CA PRO A 129 52.45 23.21 -7.53
C PRO A 129 53.15 24.13 -8.52
N VAL A 130 53.38 23.62 -9.74
CA VAL A 130 53.91 24.41 -10.86
C VAL A 130 52.73 25.01 -11.63
N GLU A 131 52.95 26.13 -12.33
CA GLU A 131 51.95 26.71 -13.20
C GLU A 131 51.54 25.73 -14.31
N LYS A 132 50.23 25.64 -14.55
CA LYS A 132 49.65 24.85 -15.64
C LYS A 132 49.88 25.54 -17.00
N PRO A 133 49.90 24.80 -18.12
CA PRO A 133 49.77 23.35 -18.24
C PRO A 133 51.08 22.60 -17.92
N ASN A 134 50.96 21.40 -17.37
CA ASN A 134 52.09 20.51 -17.14
C ASN A 134 52.44 19.74 -18.43
N VAL A 135 53.72 19.44 -18.64
CA VAL A 135 54.18 18.64 -19.78
C VAL A 135 54.71 17.32 -19.25
N LEU A 136 54.07 16.22 -19.66
CA LEU A 136 54.50 14.86 -19.36
C LEU A 136 55.31 14.30 -20.53
N GLU A 137 56.29 13.47 -20.24
CA GLU A 137 57.12 12.76 -21.23
C GLU A 137 57.04 11.24 -20.96
N ASP A 138 56.98 10.44 -22.03
CA ASP A 138 57.08 8.98 -21.94
C ASP A 138 58.50 8.47 -22.24
N GLU A 139 58.72 7.15 -22.14
CA GLU A 139 60.03 6.53 -22.42
C GLU A 139 60.55 6.78 -23.85
N GLU A 140 59.66 7.02 -24.81
CA GLU A 140 59.97 7.30 -26.21
C GLU A 140 60.20 8.79 -26.48
N LYS A 141 60.15 9.62 -25.44
CA LYS A 141 60.26 11.08 -25.50
C LYS A 141 59.08 11.77 -26.21
N ASN A 142 57.93 11.11 -26.29
CA ASN A 142 56.71 11.79 -26.72
C ASN A 142 56.22 12.68 -25.57
N THR A 143 55.85 13.91 -25.90
CA THR A 143 55.38 14.90 -24.92
C THR A 143 53.86 15.04 -24.95
N TYR A 144 53.24 15.13 -23.78
CA TYR A 144 51.80 15.31 -23.61
C TYR A 144 51.53 16.51 -22.72
N LYS A 145 50.65 17.42 -23.16
CA LYS A 145 50.24 18.56 -22.34
C LYS A 145 49.03 18.17 -21.50
N VAL A 146 49.07 18.43 -20.20
CA VAL A 146 47.96 18.12 -19.29
C VAL A 146 47.59 19.33 -18.45
N ASN A 147 46.28 19.56 -18.28
CA ASN A 147 45.74 20.73 -17.57
C ASN A 147 45.30 20.42 -16.13
N VAL A 148 46.05 19.56 -15.44
CA VAL A 148 45.73 19.10 -14.08
C VAL A 148 46.81 19.54 -13.10
N ASN A 149 46.45 19.64 -11.82
CA ASN A 149 47.46 19.85 -10.78
C ASN A 149 48.15 18.51 -10.49
N LEU A 150 49.47 18.53 -10.39
CA LEU A 150 50.27 17.37 -10.06
C LEU A 150 51.03 17.67 -8.75
N PRO A 151 50.37 17.67 -7.58
CA PRO A 151 51.01 18.06 -6.32
C PRO A 151 51.97 16.99 -5.78
N ASN A 152 51.92 15.77 -6.30
CA ASN A 152 52.72 14.64 -5.81
C ASN A 152 53.47 13.95 -6.95
N ARG A 153 54.63 13.36 -6.65
CA ARG A 153 55.38 12.48 -7.54
C ARG A 153 55.55 11.11 -6.92
N LEU A 154 55.42 10.07 -7.74
CA LEU A 154 55.74 8.72 -7.34
C LEU A 154 57.24 8.62 -7.09
N ILE A 155 57.61 7.91 -6.03
CA ILE A 155 59.00 7.50 -5.77
C ILE A 155 59.13 6.06 -6.29
N PRO A 156 59.64 5.84 -7.51
CA PRO A 156 59.68 4.51 -8.10
C PRO A 156 60.66 3.61 -7.34
N SER A 157 60.26 2.37 -7.11
CA SER A 157 61.14 1.30 -6.65
C SER A 157 61.87 0.64 -7.82
N LYS A 158 62.84 -0.23 -7.54
CA LYS A 158 63.55 -1.01 -8.58
C LYS A 158 62.62 -1.93 -9.41
N LYS A 159 61.42 -2.21 -8.92
CA LYS A 159 60.42 -3.06 -9.60
C LYS A 159 59.49 -2.26 -10.51
N ASP A 160 59.60 -0.93 -10.48
CA ASP A 160 58.71 -0.02 -11.19
C ASP A 160 59.31 0.42 -12.51
N LYS A 161 58.50 0.32 -13.55
CA LYS A 161 58.76 0.92 -14.86
C LYS A 161 58.06 2.29 -14.89
N ILE A 162 58.78 3.35 -15.21
CA ILE A 162 58.20 4.69 -15.33
C ILE A 162 57.47 4.78 -16.68
N LEU A 163 56.19 5.12 -16.66
CA LEU A 163 55.40 5.29 -17.88
C LEU A 163 55.35 6.75 -18.33
N LEU A 164 55.20 7.65 -17.36
CA LEU A 164 55.13 9.09 -17.59
C LEU A 164 55.88 9.80 -16.47
N ASN A 165 56.69 10.78 -16.83
CA ASN A 165 57.36 11.67 -15.90
C ASN A 165 57.22 13.12 -16.37
N ASP A 166 57.63 14.02 -15.50
CA ASP A 166 57.91 15.40 -15.86
C ASP A 166 59.22 15.84 -15.20
N LYS A 167 59.50 17.14 -15.24
CA LYS A 167 60.72 17.73 -14.67
C LYS A 167 60.89 17.48 -13.17
N GLU A 168 59.79 17.23 -12.45
CA GLU A 168 59.78 17.06 -10.99
C GLU A 168 59.80 15.58 -10.58
N GLY A 169 59.46 14.64 -11.48
CA GLY A 169 59.61 13.20 -11.25
C GLY A 169 58.57 12.33 -11.96
N ALA A 170 58.39 11.10 -11.46
CA ALA A 170 57.44 10.16 -12.03
C ALA A 170 55.98 10.51 -11.69
N VAL A 171 55.13 10.53 -12.71
CA VAL A 171 53.67 10.81 -12.60
C VAL A 171 52.86 9.53 -12.83
N ALA A 172 53.35 8.62 -13.67
CA ALA A 172 52.75 7.30 -13.83
C ALA A 172 53.81 6.21 -13.86
N ILE A 173 53.51 5.07 -13.24
CA ILE A 173 54.36 3.88 -13.24
C ILE A 173 53.56 2.62 -13.55
N GLN A 174 54.28 1.57 -13.94
CA GLN A 174 53.81 0.21 -14.06
C GLN A 174 54.66 -0.70 -13.16
N ARG A 175 54.03 -1.58 -12.39
CA ARG A 175 54.66 -2.63 -11.59
C ARG A 175 54.11 -3.99 -11.98
N ALA A 176 54.99 -4.97 -12.19
CA ALA A 176 54.55 -6.35 -12.39
C ALA A 176 54.14 -6.97 -11.05
N VAL A 177 52.98 -7.63 -11.01
CA VAL A 177 52.46 -8.34 -9.81
C VAL A 177 51.93 -9.70 -10.23
N GLY A 178 52.66 -10.76 -9.88
CA GLY A 178 52.38 -12.11 -10.35
C GLY A 178 52.33 -12.19 -11.89
N LYS A 179 51.18 -12.61 -12.45
CA LYS A 179 50.95 -12.64 -13.90
C LYS A 179 50.33 -11.34 -14.45
N GLY A 180 49.90 -10.45 -13.56
CA GLY A 180 49.24 -9.21 -13.87
C GLY A 180 50.13 -7.99 -13.70
N LYS A 181 49.50 -6.82 -13.68
CA LYS A 181 50.19 -5.53 -13.60
C LYS A 181 49.41 -4.52 -12.77
N LEU A 182 50.13 -3.74 -11.99
CA LEU A 182 49.64 -2.53 -11.35
C LEU A 182 50.08 -1.32 -12.15
N TYR A 183 49.13 -0.48 -12.52
CA TYR A 183 49.34 0.83 -13.11
C TYR A 183 48.94 1.89 -12.07
N VAL A 184 49.74 2.94 -11.94
CA VAL A 184 49.46 4.03 -10.99
C VAL A 184 49.60 5.35 -11.71
N LEU A 185 48.64 6.25 -11.51
CA LEU A 185 48.63 7.62 -12.02
C LEU A 185 48.28 8.59 -10.89
N VAL A 186 49.15 9.55 -10.58
CA VAL A 186 48.95 10.45 -9.42
C VAL A 186 48.07 11.68 -9.70
N SER A 187 47.17 11.57 -10.68
CA SER A 187 46.18 12.62 -10.98
C SER A 187 44.86 12.00 -11.42
N PRO A 188 43.95 11.72 -10.48
CA PRO A 188 42.60 11.25 -10.81
C PRO A 188 41.77 12.33 -11.53
N GLU A 189 42.13 13.61 -11.43
CA GLU A 189 41.42 14.67 -12.12
C GLU A 189 41.45 14.52 -13.64
N LEU A 190 42.50 13.90 -14.20
CA LEU A 190 42.67 13.66 -15.64
C LEU A 190 41.44 13.00 -16.30
N ILE A 191 40.71 12.18 -15.55
CA ILE A 191 39.57 11.41 -16.06
C ILE A 191 38.21 12.00 -15.68
N THR A 192 38.19 13.13 -14.98
CA THR A 192 36.94 13.78 -14.58
C THR A 192 36.23 14.42 -15.77
N ASN A 193 34.90 14.51 -15.69
CA ASN A 193 34.07 15.08 -16.74
C ASN A 193 34.49 16.51 -17.13
N SER A 194 35.01 17.30 -16.19
CA SER A 194 35.46 18.68 -16.46
C SER A 194 36.83 18.77 -17.12
N GLU A 195 37.71 17.79 -16.94
CA GLU A 195 39.10 17.87 -17.39
C GLU A 195 39.42 16.92 -18.55
N VAL A 196 38.69 15.82 -18.72
CA VAL A 196 39.06 14.74 -19.65
C VAL A 196 39.26 15.20 -21.10
N LEU A 197 38.50 16.19 -21.57
CA LEU A 197 38.60 16.73 -22.94
C LEU A 197 39.59 17.89 -23.09
N LYS A 198 40.27 18.30 -22.01
CA LYS A 198 41.26 19.39 -22.06
C LYS A 198 42.64 18.82 -22.39
N GLU A 199 43.33 19.47 -23.33
CA GLU A 199 44.69 19.11 -23.77
C GLU A 199 44.78 17.59 -24.08
N ASP A 200 45.86 16.92 -23.67
CA ASP A 200 46.12 15.50 -23.92
C ASP A 200 45.66 14.58 -22.75
N ASN A 201 44.79 15.07 -21.85
CA ASN A 201 44.36 14.31 -20.67
C ASN A 201 43.77 12.93 -21.04
N LEU A 202 42.87 12.88 -22.03
CA LEU A 202 42.30 11.65 -22.55
C LEU A 202 43.37 10.75 -23.18
N THR A 203 44.28 11.31 -23.97
CA THR A 203 45.36 10.58 -24.64
C THR A 203 46.26 9.88 -23.64
N VAL A 204 46.66 10.58 -22.58
CA VAL A 204 47.46 10.05 -21.46
C VAL A 204 46.74 8.88 -20.79
N PHE A 205 45.46 9.04 -20.45
CA PHE A 205 44.68 7.97 -19.84
C PHE A 205 44.55 6.74 -20.76
N LEU A 206 44.21 6.96 -22.04
CA LEU A 206 44.05 5.87 -23.01
C LEU A 206 45.37 5.16 -23.30
N LYS A 207 46.52 5.84 -23.26
CA LYS A 207 47.83 5.19 -23.38
C LYS A 207 48.01 4.10 -22.31
N ILE A 208 47.67 4.41 -21.05
CA ILE A 208 47.77 3.45 -19.94
C ILE A 208 46.76 2.30 -20.11
N VAL A 209 45.50 2.61 -20.46
CA VAL A 209 44.47 1.58 -20.70
C VAL A 209 44.85 0.66 -21.87
N ASN A 210 45.43 1.21 -22.94
CA ASN A 210 45.85 0.44 -24.11
C ASN A 210 47.09 -0.42 -23.82
N ASP A 211 48.04 0.06 -23.01
CA ASP A 211 49.19 -0.74 -22.55
C ASP A 211 48.75 -1.93 -21.69
N ALA A 212 47.70 -1.77 -20.88
CA ALA A 212 47.09 -2.88 -20.15
C ALA A 212 46.39 -3.91 -21.06
N GLY A 213 45.93 -3.48 -22.24
CA GLY A 213 45.27 -4.34 -23.23
C GLY A 213 44.10 -5.19 -22.71
N PRO A 214 43.14 -4.65 -21.92
CA PRO A 214 42.21 -5.49 -21.19
C PRO A 214 41.12 -6.12 -22.07
N SER A 215 40.69 -7.32 -21.70
CA SER A 215 39.52 -7.99 -22.30
C SER A 215 38.20 -7.40 -21.82
N ALA A 216 38.17 -6.87 -20.58
CA ALA A 216 37.04 -6.18 -19.97
C ALA A 216 37.54 -5.15 -18.96
N VAL A 217 36.77 -4.08 -18.77
CA VAL A 217 37.06 -3.01 -17.80
C VAL A 217 36.04 -3.02 -16.68
N LEU A 218 36.51 -2.91 -15.44
CA LEU A 218 35.70 -2.79 -14.24
C LEU A 218 36.02 -1.45 -13.57
N PHE A 219 35.02 -0.65 -13.22
CA PHE A 219 35.17 0.55 -12.40
C PHE A 219 34.88 0.19 -10.95
N ASP A 220 35.86 0.32 -10.08
CA ASP A 220 35.70 -0.01 -8.66
C ASP A 220 34.89 1.08 -7.95
N GLU A 221 33.59 0.85 -7.78
CA GLU A 221 32.70 1.72 -7.02
C GLU A 221 32.54 1.28 -5.56
N TYR A 222 33.01 0.07 -5.23
CA TYR A 222 33.01 -0.42 -3.86
C TYR A 222 33.82 0.50 -2.94
N VAL A 223 34.95 1.03 -3.43
CA VAL A 223 35.85 1.91 -2.67
C VAL A 223 35.26 3.27 -2.31
N HIS A 224 34.20 3.70 -3.02
CA HIS A 224 33.48 4.94 -2.74
C HIS A 224 32.38 4.78 -1.68
N GLY A 225 32.12 3.56 -1.22
CA GLY A 225 31.24 3.31 -0.08
C GLY A 225 29.75 3.55 -0.35
N GLU A 226 29.35 3.80 -1.60
CA GLU A 226 27.95 3.61 -1.99
C GLU A 226 27.65 2.12 -1.89
N ARG A 227 27.27 1.69 -0.69
CA ARG A 227 26.50 0.47 -0.46
C ARG A 227 25.31 0.58 -1.38
N SER A 228 25.46 0.02 -2.57
CA SER A 228 24.46 -0.28 -3.55
C SER A 228 23.18 0.54 -3.38
N ALA A 229 22.99 1.50 -4.27
CA ALA A 229 21.69 2.11 -4.56
C ALA A 229 20.60 1.08 -4.97
N LEU A 230 20.75 -0.21 -4.64
CA LEU A 230 19.67 -1.16 -4.36
C LEU A 230 18.90 -0.78 -3.08
N SER A 231 18.37 0.43 -3.06
CA SER A 231 17.17 0.75 -2.28
C SER A 231 16.44 1.93 -2.94
N GLY A 232 16.12 1.77 -4.23
CA GLY A 232 15.05 2.55 -4.89
C GLY A 232 13.68 2.46 -4.20
N ALA A 233 13.59 1.84 -3.01
CA ALA A 233 12.40 1.72 -2.20
C ALA A 233 12.31 2.73 -1.03
N LEU A 234 13.39 3.40 -0.56
CA LEU A 234 13.26 4.26 0.64
C LEU A 234 14.24 5.45 0.71
N VAL A 235 14.38 6.22 -0.36
CA VAL A 235 14.95 7.59 -0.28
C VAL A 235 13.86 8.59 0.10
N TYR A 236 13.22 8.38 1.24
CA TYR A 236 12.27 9.34 1.79
C TYR A 236 12.88 10.04 3.00
N PRO A 237 12.91 11.39 3.03
CA PRO A 237 13.36 12.13 4.20
C PRO A 237 12.62 11.70 5.48
N LYS A 238 13.29 11.68 6.63
CA LYS A 238 12.68 11.23 7.91
C LYS A 238 11.41 12.02 8.27
N TRP A 239 11.34 13.30 7.92
CA TRP A 239 10.15 14.13 8.13
C TRP A 239 8.95 13.66 7.31
N PHE A 240 9.17 13.12 6.11
CA PHE A 240 8.13 12.56 5.26
C PHE A 240 7.53 11.30 5.88
N LEU A 241 8.38 10.41 6.41
CA LEU A 241 7.92 9.20 7.12
C LEU A 241 7.07 9.55 8.35
N LEU A 242 7.44 10.60 9.09
CA LEU A 242 6.65 11.11 10.21
C LEU A 242 5.28 11.63 9.77
N LEU A 243 5.20 12.35 8.65
CA LEU A 243 3.93 12.84 8.11
C LEU A 243 3.02 11.69 7.62
N VAL A 244 3.58 10.67 6.97
CA VAL A 244 2.82 9.47 6.55
C VAL A 244 2.27 8.72 7.77
N LEU A 245 3.09 8.58 8.81
CA LEU A 245 2.66 7.96 10.07
C LEU A 245 1.53 8.76 10.73
N GLN A 246 1.68 10.08 10.85
CA GLN A 246 0.64 10.96 11.39
C GLN A 246 -0.65 10.91 10.57
N GLY A 247 -0.55 10.93 9.23
CA GLY A 247 -1.70 10.80 8.33
C GLY A 247 -2.40 9.44 8.46
N THR A 248 -1.64 8.36 8.65
CA THR A 248 -2.19 7.02 8.89
C THR A 248 -2.94 6.95 10.21
N ILE A 249 -2.36 7.51 11.29
CA ILE A 249 -3.01 7.58 12.61
C ILE A 249 -4.28 8.45 12.54
N ALA A 250 -4.19 9.63 11.91
CA ALA A 250 -5.34 10.52 11.74
C ALA A 250 -6.45 9.85 10.93
N THR A 251 -6.10 9.10 9.88
CA THR A 251 -7.04 8.34 9.07
C THR A 251 -7.67 7.21 9.88
N ALA A 252 -6.90 6.48 10.68
CA ALA A 252 -7.41 5.43 11.57
C ALA A 252 -8.37 6.00 12.62
N ILE A 253 -8.03 7.13 13.24
CA ILE A 253 -8.91 7.85 14.18
C ILE A 253 -10.16 8.35 13.46
N PHE A 254 -10.04 8.93 12.27
CA PHE A 254 -11.18 9.38 11.47
C PHE A 254 -12.11 8.22 11.11
N LEU A 255 -11.56 7.08 10.65
CA LEU A 255 -12.31 5.86 10.36
C LEU A 255 -12.92 5.25 11.63
N TRP A 256 -12.28 5.40 12.78
CA TRP A 256 -12.83 4.97 14.07
C TRP A 256 -14.00 5.86 14.49
N LEU A 257 -13.88 7.19 14.37
CA LEU A 257 -14.93 8.17 14.66
C LEU A 257 -16.10 8.08 13.68
N LYS A 258 -15.83 7.82 12.40
CA LYS A 258 -16.84 7.56 11.35
C LYS A 258 -17.28 6.11 11.30
N GLY A 259 -16.67 5.25 12.12
CA GLY A 259 -16.87 3.83 12.16
C GLY A 259 -18.31 3.49 12.51
N LYS A 260 -19.11 3.26 11.47
CA LYS A 260 -20.35 2.49 11.56
C LYS A 260 -19.94 1.14 12.14
N ARG A 261 -20.37 0.86 13.38
CA ARG A 261 -20.05 -0.35 14.15
C ARG A 261 -19.93 -1.58 13.22
N PHE A 262 -18.79 -2.25 13.24
CA PHE A 262 -18.63 -3.56 12.62
C PHE A 262 -19.40 -4.58 13.45
N GLY A 263 -20.68 -4.73 13.14
CA GLY A 263 -21.57 -5.67 13.78
C GLY A 263 -23.02 -5.22 13.61
N PRO A 264 -23.96 -6.14 13.35
CA PRO A 264 -25.37 -5.80 13.42
C PRO A 264 -25.68 -5.30 14.85
N VAL A 265 -26.40 -4.19 14.94
CA VAL A 265 -27.01 -3.79 16.22
C VAL A 265 -28.06 -4.85 16.50
N TYR A 266 -27.74 -5.81 17.37
CA TYR A 266 -28.78 -6.60 18.01
C TYR A 266 -29.51 -5.62 18.92
N ALA A 267 -30.65 -5.11 18.45
CA ALA A 267 -31.61 -4.53 19.36
C ALA A 267 -31.89 -5.62 20.41
N PRO A 268 -31.72 -5.36 21.72
CA PRO A 268 -32.24 -6.26 22.73
C PRO A 268 -33.67 -6.55 22.31
N ARG A 269 -34.01 -7.83 22.11
CA ARG A 269 -35.38 -8.20 21.79
C ARG A 269 -36.22 -7.59 22.89
N GLU A 270 -37.04 -6.58 22.55
CA GLU A 270 -38.01 -6.07 23.50
C GLU A 270 -38.79 -7.29 23.94
N GLU A 271 -38.77 -7.55 25.25
CA GLU A 271 -39.67 -8.51 25.86
C GLU A 271 -41.05 -7.88 25.76
N SER A 272 -41.62 -7.90 24.55
CA SER A 272 -43.03 -7.64 24.36
C SER A 272 -43.70 -8.74 25.15
N VAL A 273 -44.20 -8.40 26.33
CA VAL A 273 -45.15 -9.24 27.05
C VAL A 273 -46.21 -9.58 26.01
N ARG A 274 -46.23 -10.83 25.56
CA ARG A 274 -47.23 -11.32 24.61
C ARG A 274 -48.55 -11.20 25.35
N PHE A 275 -49.28 -10.12 25.09
CA PHE A 275 -50.64 -9.99 25.58
C PHE A 275 -51.40 -11.20 25.04
N SER A 276 -52.04 -11.95 25.94
CA SER A 276 -52.77 -13.20 25.64
C SER A 276 -53.79 -13.08 24.51
N ASP A 277 -54.11 -11.85 24.10
CA ASP A 277 -55.04 -11.51 23.03
C ASP A 277 -54.45 -11.70 21.62
N GLU A 278 -53.14 -11.90 21.46
CA GLU A 278 -52.54 -12.04 20.13
C GLU A 278 -53.00 -13.32 19.41
N GLY A 279 -53.23 -14.40 20.18
CA GLY A 279 -53.88 -15.60 19.66
C GLY A 279 -55.31 -15.35 19.17
N ILE A 280 -56.08 -14.55 19.93
CA ILE A 280 -57.46 -14.18 19.58
C ILE A 280 -57.47 -13.29 18.33
N ARG A 281 -56.57 -12.31 18.25
CA ARG A 281 -56.44 -11.43 17.07
C ARG A 281 -56.00 -12.18 15.83
N ALA A 282 -55.07 -13.14 15.96
CA ALA A 282 -54.63 -13.98 14.87
C ALA A 282 -55.77 -14.89 14.36
N LEU A 283 -56.53 -15.50 15.28
CA LEU A 283 -57.68 -16.33 14.94
C LEU A 283 -58.77 -15.49 14.25
N ALA A 284 -59.12 -14.33 14.80
CA ALA A 284 -60.09 -13.41 14.20
C ALA A 284 -59.66 -12.97 12.79
N ALA A 285 -58.39 -12.61 12.62
CA ALA A 285 -57.84 -12.25 11.31
C ALA A 285 -57.90 -13.42 10.31
N TRP A 286 -57.70 -14.66 10.76
CA TRP A 286 -57.81 -15.85 9.90
C TRP A 286 -59.25 -16.05 9.42
N TYR A 287 -60.25 -15.96 10.30
CA TYR A 287 -61.66 -16.07 9.92
C TYR A 287 -62.09 -14.96 8.95
N ILE A 288 -61.63 -13.72 9.17
CA ILE A 288 -61.93 -12.58 8.29
C ILE A 288 -61.27 -12.75 6.91
N ARG A 289 -59.97 -13.10 6.86
CA ARG A 289 -59.25 -13.27 5.58
C ARG A 289 -59.74 -14.49 4.81
N GLY A 290 -60.05 -15.59 5.51
CA GLY A 290 -60.59 -16.81 4.94
C GLY A 290 -62.07 -16.72 4.54
N ARG A 291 -62.74 -15.58 4.78
CA ARG A 291 -64.18 -15.38 4.52
C ARG A 291 -65.06 -16.44 5.18
N ARG A 292 -64.64 -16.99 6.32
CA ARG A 292 -65.35 -18.05 7.07
C ARG A 292 -66.44 -17.48 7.99
N TYR A 293 -67.31 -16.65 7.43
CA TYR A 293 -68.33 -15.94 8.18
C TYR A 293 -69.43 -16.86 8.73
N GLY A 294 -69.82 -17.89 7.96
CA GLY A 294 -70.78 -18.93 8.37
C GLY A 294 -70.35 -19.65 9.65
N ASP A 295 -69.11 -20.13 9.67
CA ASP A 295 -68.54 -20.83 10.82
C ASP A 295 -68.48 -19.94 12.06
N SER A 296 -68.10 -18.67 11.90
CA SER A 296 -68.05 -17.72 13.02
C SER A 296 -69.44 -17.44 13.61
N ILE A 297 -70.49 -17.34 12.78
CA ILE A 297 -71.86 -17.14 13.27
C ILE A 297 -72.38 -18.38 14.00
N LYS A 298 -72.06 -19.59 13.52
CA LYS A 298 -72.38 -20.83 14.23
C LYS A 298 -71.78 -20.84 15.63
N ILE A 299 -70.49 -20.51 15.74
CA ILE A 299 -69.79 -20.42 17.04
C ILE A 299 -70.44 -19.36 17.95
N GLN A 300 -70.78 -18.18 17.41
CA GLN A 300 -71.46 -17.13 18.17
C GLN A 300 -72.84 -17.58 18.67
N ALA A 301 -73.64 -18.21 17.80
CA ALA A 301 -74.95 -18.73 18.16
C ALA A 301 -74.85 -19.82 19.22
N ASP A 302 -73.92 -20.77 19.08
CA ASP A 302 -73.70 -21.82 20.07
C ASP A 302 -73.27 -21.25 21.43
N TYR A 303 -72.40 -20.25 21.43
CA TYR A 303 -72.01 -19.55 22.66
C TYR A 303 -73.18 -18.80 23.30
N THR A 304 -74.00 -18.11 22.51
CA THR A 304 -75.22 -17.45 23.01
C THR A 304 -76.21 -18.47 23.58
N LYS A 305 -76.38 -19.64 22.96
CA LYS A 305 -77.17 -20.75 23.52
C LYS A 305 -76.65 -21.21 24.88
N GLN A 306 -75.34 -21.35 25.02
CA GLN A 306 -74.75 -21.70 26.31
C GLN A 306 -75.08 -20.63 27.37
N LYS A 307 -75.00 -19.34 27.02
CA LYS A 307 -75.37 -18.25 27.94
C LYS A 307 -76.86 -18.24 28.28
N LEU A 308 -77.73 -18.49 27.32
CA LEU A 308 -79.17 -18.64 27.53
C LEU A 308 -79.47 -19.79 28.51
N GLN A 309 -78.73 -20.90 28.43
CA GLN A 309 -78.84 -22.00 29.38
C GLN A 309 -78.34 -21.62 30.78
N GLU A 310 -77.17 -20.99 30.87
CA GLU A 310 -76.54 -20.62 32.15
C GLU A 310 -77.37 -19.58 32.92
N LYS A 311 -77.89 -18.56 32.22
CA LYS A 311 -78.56 -17.41 32.84
C LYS A 311 -80.07 -17.54 32.89
N TRP A 312 -80.68 -17.88 31.76
CA TRP A 312 -82.14 -17.93 31.62
C TRP A 312 -82.72 -19.35 31.73
N ARG A 313 -81.86 -20.36 31.92
CA ARG A 313 -82.24 -21.78 32.06
C ARG A 313 -83.00 -22.35 30.85
N ILE A 314 -82.73 -21.81 29.66
CA ILE A 314 -83.27 -22.34 28.41
C ILE A 314 -82.44 -23.55 28.00
N PRO A 315 -83.04 -24.75 27.80
CA PRO A 315 -82.28 -25.94 27.42
C PRO A 315 -81.52 -25.77 26.09
N TYR A 316 -80.23 -26.09 26.08
CA TYR A 316 -79.36 -25.98 24.89
C TYR A 316 -79.83 -26.83 23.70
N SER A 317 -80.47 -27.97 24.00
CA SER A 317 -80.97 -28.94 23.02
C SER A 317 -82.16 -28.43 22.19
N ILE A 318 -82.83 -27.35 22.61
CA ILE A 318 -83.97 -26.82 21.88
C ILE A 318 -83.48 -26.13 20.59
N PRO A 319 -84.04 -26.47 19.41
CA PRO A 319 -83.75 -25.75 18.17
C PRO A 319 -84.08 -24.25 18.29
N TRP A 320 -83.31 -23.39 17.61
CA TRP A 320 -83.54 -21.94 17.67
C TRP A 320 -84.97 -21.54 17.32
N ILE A 321 -85.57 -22.21 16.33
CA ILE A 321 -86.95 -21.95 15.88
C ILE A 321 -88.01 -22.18 16.98
N ASP A 322 -87.74 -23.09 17.93
CA ASP A 322 -88.68 -23.49 18.98
C ASP A 322 -88.47 -22.70 20.29
N ALA A 323 -87.51 -21.78 20.34
CA ALA A 323 -87.17 -21.04 21.56
C ALA A 323 -88.06 -19.81 21.83
N SER A 324 -89.07 -19.54 20.99
CA SER A 324 -89.90 -18.31 21.06
C SER A 324 -90.57 -18.13 22.43
N ASP A 325 -91.24 -19.17 22.93
CA ASP A 325 -92.01 -19.10 24.19
C ASP A 325 -91.12 -18.80 25.41
N TYR A 326 -89.86 -19.23 25.35
CA TYR A 326 -88.88 -18.97 26.41
C TYR A 326 -88.33 -17.55 26.32
N LEU A 327 -88.02 -17.09 25.11
CA LEU A 327 -87.49 -15.76 24.87
C LEU A 327 -88.54 -14.68 25.11
N GLU A 328 -89.80 -14.87 24.71
CA GLU A 328 -90.88 -13.89 24.94
C GLU A 328 -91.09 -13.57 26.43
N ARG A 329 -90.82 -14.53 27.33
CA ARG A 329 -90.95 -14.35 28.78
C ARG A 329 -89.81 -13.56 29.41
N LYS A 330 -88.64 -13.52 28.78
CA LYS A 330 -87.39 -13.02 29.37
C LYS A 330 -86.78 -11.85 28.62
N TRP A 331 -86.98 -11.79 27.31
CA TRP A 331 -86.47 -10.75 26.43
C TRP A 331 -87.50 -9.62 26.25
N THR A 332 -87.76 -8.88 27.33
CA THR A 332 -88.83 -7.87 27.41
C THR A 332 -88.63 -6.64 26.51
N VAL A 333 -87.43 -6.47 25.94
CA VAL A 333 -87.06 -5.36 25.06
C VAL A 333 -87.62 -5.55 23.63
N LYS A 334 -87.95 -6.78 23.23
CA LYS A 334 -88.43 -7.12 21.89
C LYS A 334 -89.87 -7.62 21.91
N SER A 335 -90.64 -7.27 20.88
CA SER A 335 -92.00 -7.78 20.72
C SER A 335 -91.97 -9.28 20.36
N GLY A 336 -93.05 -10.01 20.65
CA GLY A 336 -93.14 -11.43 20.28
C GLY A 336 -93.02 -11.68 18.77
N GLU A 337 -93.47 -10.73 17.94
CA GLU A 337 -93.30 -10.81 16.48
C GLU A 337 -91.83 -10.64 16.08
N GLU A 338 -91.12 -9.66 16.65
CA GLU A 338 -89.69 -9.45 16.39
C GLU A 338 -88.84 -10.66 16.83
N ILE A 339 -89.19 -11.32 17.93
CA ILE A 339 -88.51 -12.53 18.41
C ILE A 339 -88.71 -13.67 17.41
N LYS A 340 -89.92 -13.88 16.90
CA LYS A 340 -90.19 -14.92 15.90
C LYS A 340 -89.45 -14.68 14.59
N GLU A 341 -89.44 -13.44 14.10
CA GLU A 341 -88.67 -13.07 12.91
C GLU A 341 -87.17 -13.31 13.11
N PHE A 342 -86.63 -12.94 14.28
CA PHE A 342 -85.24 -13.19 14.63
C PHE A 342 -84.91 -14.69 14.62
N LEU A 343 -85.73 -15.55 15.25
CA LEU A 343 -85.47 -16.98 15.34
C LEU A 343 -85.59 -17.69 13.99
N GLN A 344 -86.56 -17.29 13.17
CA GLN A 344 -86.71 -17.78 11.79
C GLN A 344 -85.50 -17.38 10.94
N GLY A 345 -85.12 -16.10 10.97
CA GLY A 345 -84.00 -15.59 10.19
C GLY A 345 -82.65 -16.19 10.65
N LEU A 346 -82.43 -16.35 11.95
CA LEU A 346 -81.22 -16.97 12.49
C LEU A 346 -81.13 -18.44 12.08
N SER A 347 -82.23 -19.18 12.18
CA SER A 347 -82.27 -20.59 11.77
C SER A 347 -81.97 -20.75 10.27
N ALA A 348 -82.51 -19.87 9.43
CA ALA A 348 -82.22 -19.86 7.99
C ALA A 348 -80.75 -19.53 7.70
N VAL A 349 -80.16 -18.60 8.44
CA VAL A 349 -78.75 -18.18 8.28
C VAL A 349 -77.78 -19.26 8.72
N LEU A 350 -78.07 -19.97 9.81
CA LEU A 350 -77.26 -21.08 10.30
C LEU A 350 -77.27 -22.29 9.35
N ALA A 351 -78.35 -22.45 8.57
CA ALA A 351 -78.49 -23.52 7.57
C ALA A 351 -77.78 -23.20 6.23
N LYS A 352 -77.36 -21.95 5.98
CA LYS A 352 -76.64 -21.59 4.74
C LYS A 352 -75.19 -22.08 4.77
N ASP A 353 -74.69 -22.54 3.62
CA ASP A 353 -73.30 -22.96 3.44
C ASP A 353 -72.29 -21.79 3.38
N GLY A 354 -72.77 -20.56 3.15
CA GLY A 354 -71.94 -19.37 3.10
C GLY A 354 -72.73 -18.10 3.41
N LEU A 355 -72.06 -17.13 4.04
CA LEU A 355 -72.62 -15.82 4.39
C LEU A 355 -71.78 -14.72 3.77
N ASN A 356 -72.44 -13.67 3.29
CA ASN A 356 -71.75 -12.46 2.88
C ASN A 356 -71.39 -11.59 4.11
N LYS A 357 -70.48 -10.61 3.92
CA LYS A 357 -70.01 -9.76 5.03
C LYS A 357 -71.12 -8.89 5.65
N GLN A 358 -72.09 -8.44 4.87
CA GLN A 358 -73.18 -7.59 5.36
C GLN A 358 -74.15 -8.40 6.22
N GLU A 359 -74.55 -9.59 5.74
CA GLU A 359 -75.34 -10.57 6.49
C GLU A 359 -74.62 -10.96 7.79
N TYR A 360 -73.32 -11.25 7.73
CA TYR A 360 -72.51 -11.56 8.90
C TYR A 360 -72.56 -10.45 9.97
N LEU A 361 -72.33 -9.20 9.57
CA LEU A 361 -72.33 -8.07 10.50
C LEU A 361 -73.71 -7.83 11.12
N LEU A 362 -74.78 -8.00 10.33
CA LEU A 362 -76.15 -7.89 10.83
C LEU A 362 -76.45 -8.96 11.88
N TRP A 363 -76.24 -10.23 11.55
CA TRP A 363 -76.56 -11.35 12.44
C TRP A 363 -75.63 -11.44 13.65
N SER A 364 -74.35 -11.08 13.49
CA SER A 364 -73.43 -10.98 14.62
C SER A 364 -73.89 -9.90 15.61
N ARG A 365 -74.37 -8.75 15.13
CA ARG A 365 -74.94 -7.70 16.00
C ARG A 365 -76.20 -8.18 16.71
N LEU A 366 -77.15 -8.79 15.99
CA LEU A 366 -78.39 -9.28 16.61
C LEU A 366 -78.14 -10.36 17.68
N LEU A 367 -77.18 -11.25 17.44
CA LEU A 367 -76.73 -12.25 18.43
C LEU A 367 -76.03 -11.60 19.64
N ASP A 368 -75.24 -10.56 19.39
CA ASP A 368 -74.56 -9.80 20.44
C ASP A 368 -75.56 -9.05 21.32
N ASP A 369 -76.57 -8.42 20.72
CA ASP A 369 -77.66 -7.74 21.42
C ASP A 369 -78.41 -8.72 22.35
N LEU A 370 -78.78 -9.90 21.84
CA LEU A 370 -79.37 -10.95 22.67
C LEU A 370 -78.42 -11.38 23.79
N ARG A 371 -77.15 -11.64 23.49
CA ARG A 371 -76.16 -12.04 24.50
C ARG A 371 -76.03 -11.00 25.60
N ILE A 372 -75.96 -9.72 25.25
CA ILE A 372 -75.84 -8.62 26.20
C ILE A 372 -77.06 -8.58 27.13
N GLU A 373 -78.27 -8.76 26.60
CA GLU A 373 -79.48 -8.80 27.43
C GLU A 373 -79.50 -10.05 28.35
N VAL A 374 -79.01 -11.19 27.87
CA VAL A 374 -78.84 -12.42 28.68
C VAL A 374 -77.79 -12.26 29.79
N GLU A 375 -76.78 -11.44 29.57
CA GLU A 375 -75.75 -11.18 30.59
C GLU A 375 -76.20 -10.14 31.63
N LYS A 376 -77.08 -9.20 31.25
CA LYS A 376 -77.64 -8.17 32.13
C LYS A 376 -78.79 -8.68 33.00
N GLY A 377 -79.66 -9.55 32.48
CA GLY A 377 -80.85 -10.09 33.15
C GLY A 377 -80.65 -11.48 33.69
#